data_AF-A0A077YZR0-F1
#
_entry.id   AF-A0A077YZR0-F1
#
_cell.length_a   1.000
_cell.length_b   1.000
_cell.length_c   1.000
_cell.angle_alpha   90.00
_cell.angle_beta   90.00
_cell.angle_gamma   90.00
#
_symmetry.space_group_name_H-M   'P 1'
#
loop_
_entity.id
_entity.type
_entity.pdbx_description
1 polymer ?
#
loop_
_entity_poly.entity_id
_entity_poly.type
_entity_poly.pdbx_seq_one_letter_code
_entity_poly.pdbx_strand_id
1 'polypeptide(L)'
;MRSRRNLRSLIIRDFALHRGSFAFVRYMWPLSRYVSPLKPSHGRSAVELPTDPKAIVEELAKQEFLLSHLHDEIKSGISDPQKEEQLWDVQRLVTQLKRELKALKRRNDSAFVDFDHEPGPCLEMFEEKHLIAVQMELRSKIESEQGAIDQLISQINELKQCPLSLSVYADSETLPLTPNEEKMWAEKYEELENQKHTLTERIISERRKCVSLLAQMEMLSLANQNRKSSTYIGGLQY
;
A
#
# COMPACT_ATOMS: atom_id res chain seq x y z
N MET A 1 -17.80 39.40 -26.37
CA MET A 1 -17.13 39.53 -25.05
C MET A 1 -17.43 38.29 -24.20
N ARG A 2 -16.51 37.31 -24.13
CA ARG A 2 -16.64 36.09 -23.32
C ARG A 2 -15.97 36.33 -21.96
N SER A 3 -16.77 36.48 -20.91
CA SER A 3 -16.30 36.61 -19.53
C SER A 3 -16.04 35.21 -18.95
N ARG A 4 -14.77 34.95 -18.63
CA ARG A 4 -14.28 33.78 -17.90
C ARG A 4 -14.85 33.80 -16.48
N ARG A 5 -15.62 32.80 -16.07
CA ARG A 5 -15.90 32.54 -14.66
C ARG A 5 -15.76 31.05 -14.34
N ASN A 6 -14.69 30.78 -13.58
CA ASN A 6 -14.53 29.75 -12.56
C ASN A 6 -14.85 28.28 -12.91
N LEU A 7 -13.85 27.56 -13.44
CA LEU A 7 -13.80 26.09 -13.49
C LEU A 7 -13.26 25.43 -12.20
N ARG A 8 -13.06 26.17 -11.10
CA ARG A 8 -12.44 25.62 -9.88
C ARG A 8 -13.40 25.02 -8.83
N SER A 9 -14.71 25.06 -9.03
CA SER A 9 -15.68 24.55 -8.04
C SER A 9 -16.41 23.26 -8.45
N LEU A 10 -16.01 22.61 -9.54
CA LEU A 10 -16.76 21.50 -10.16
C LEU A 10 -15.95 20.20 -10.21
N ILE A 11 -15.30 19.81 -9.10
CA ILE A 11 -14.60 18.51 -8.99
C ILE A 11 -15.14 17.65 -7.83
N ILE A 12 -16.05 18.16 -6.99
CA ILE A 12 -16.52 17.43 -5.78
C ILE A 12 -17.98 16.95 -5.88
N ARG A 13 -18.67 17.07 -7.03
CA ARG A 13 -20.12 16.78 -7.10
C ARG A 13 -20.62 15.72 -8.09
N ASP A 14 -19.77 15.12 -8.93
CA ASP A 14 -20.26 14.18 -9.97
C ASP A 14 -19.96 12.69 -9.74
N PHE A 15 -19.58 12.27 -8.53
CA PHE A 15 -19.38 10.83 -8.22
C PHE A 15 -20.67 10.09 -7.80
N ALA A 16 -21.82 10.55 -8.28
CA ALA A 16 -23.11 9.97 -7.95
C ALA A 16 -23.97 9.87 -9.21
N LEU A 17 -23.65 8.93 -10.11
CA LEU A 17 -24.54 8.33 -11.11
C LEU A 17 -23.75 7.37 -12.02
N HIS A 18 -23.30 6.24 -11.49
CA HIS A 18 -23.22 5.03 -12.32
C HIS A 18 -23.40 3.79 -11.45
N ARG A 19 -24.57 3.17 -11.63
CA ARG A 19 -24.88 1.83 -11.17
C ARG A 19 -23.87 0.87 -11.78
N GLY A 20 -23.23 0.07 -10.94
CA GLY A 20 -22.29 -0.96 -11.34
C GLY A 20 -21.65 -1.53 -10.08
N SER A 21 -22.01 -2.78 -9.76
CA SER A 21 -21.67 -3.49 -8.54
C SER A 21 -20.15 -3.71 -8.42
N PHE A 22 -19.42 -2.70 -7.96
CA PHE A 22 -18.08 -2.89 -7.41
C PHE A 22 -18.24 -3.02 -5.90
N ALA A 23 -18.25 -4.26 -5.41
CA ALA A 23 -18.00 -4.55 -4.02
C ALA A 23 -16.56 -4.09 -3.70
N PHE A 24 -16.43 -2.79 -3.44
CA PHE A 24 -15.24 -2.20 -2.87
C PHE A 24 -15.09 -2.84 -1.49
N VAL A 25 -14.16 -3.78 -1.38
CA VAL A 25 -13.66 -4.27 -0.09
C VAL A 25 -12.97 -3.08 0.56
N ARG A 26 -13.79 -2.24 1.19
CA ARG A 26 -13.38 -1.21 2.13
C ARG A 26 -12.85 -1.98 3.31
N TYR A 27 -11.53 -2.21 3.34
CA TYR A 27 -10.86 -2.46 4.60
C TYR A 27 -11.17 -1.27 5.50
N MET A 28 -12.21 -1.46 6.30
CA MET A 28 -12.71 -0.51 7.29
C MET A 28 -11.70 -0.54 8.42
N TRP A 29 -10.55 0.08 8.18
CA TRP A 29 -9.63 0.42 9.24
C TRP A 29 -10.45 1.23 10.24
N PRO A 30 -10.47 0.86 11.54
CA PRO A 30 -11.18 1.66 12.51
C PRO A 30 -10.59 3.07 12.42
N LEU A 31 -11.43 4.06 12.10
CA LEU A 31 -11.10 5.46 12.28
C LEU A 31 -10.90 5.67 13.79
N SER A 32 -9.69 5.36 14.27
CA SER A 32 -9.25 5.70 15.61
C SER A 32 -9.40 7.20 15.76
N ARG A 33 -10.08 7.62 16.83
CA ARG A 33 -10.27 9.04 17.14
C ARG A 33 -8.92 9.73 17.07
N TYR A 34 -8.84 10.79 16.26
CA TYR A 34 -7.65 11.62 16.20
C TYR A 34 -7.32 12.12 17.61
N VAL A 35 -6.19 11.68 18.14
CA VAL A 35 -5.59 12.25 19.35
C VAL A 35 -4.47 13.13 18.85
N SER A 36 -4.52 14.42 19.16
CA SER A 36 -3.46 15.35 18.75
C SER A 36 -2.10 14.86 19.25
N PRO A 37 -1.05 14.92 18.42
CA PRO A 37 0.31 14.61 18.85
C PRO A 37 0.63 15.44 20.10
N LEU A 38 1.31 14.83 21.08
CA LEU A 38 1.85 15.57 22.20
C LEU A 38 2.72 16.69 21.65
N LYS A 39 2.38 17.94 22.00
CA LYS A 39 3.17 19.09 21.59
C LYS A 39 4.55 18.95 22.22
N PRO A 40 5.64 19.04 21.44
CA PRO A 40 6.96 19.13 22.03
C PRO A 40 6.97 20.38 22.93
N SER A 41 7.10 20.18 24.24
CA SER A 41 7.21 21.29 25.18
C SER A 41 8.58 21.93 24.97
N HIS A 42 8.60 23.17 24.46
CA HIS A 42 9.80 24.00 24.42
C HIS A 42 10.19 24.37 25.86
N GLY A 43 10.90 23.47 26.53
CA GLY A 43 11.28 23.68 27.91
C GLY A 43 11.76 22.40 28.56
N ARG A 44 12.75 22.53 29.44
CA ARG A 44 13.39 21.47 30.22
C ARG A 44 12.43 20.68 31.14
N SER A 45 11.16 21.04 31.15
CA SER A 45 10.06 20.31 31.76
C SER A 45 9.78 19.06 30.94
N ALA A 46 10.11 17.91 31.53
CA ALA A 46 9.83 16.59 31.00
C ALA A 46 8.44 16.54 30.39
N VAL A 47 8.37 16.29 29.08
CA VAL A 47 7.15 15.75 28.45
C VAL A 47 6.77 14.55 29.32
N GLU A 48 5.59 14.58 29.94
CA GLU A 48 5.09 13.45 30.73
C GLU A 48 4.88 12.28 29.77
N LEU A 49 5.94 11.49 29.61
CA LEU A 49 5.95 10.34 28.72
C LEU A 49 5.02 9.28 29.32
N PRO A 50 4.12 8.70 28.51
CA PRO A 50 3.29 7.60 28.96
C PRO A 50 4.18 6.46 29.48
N THR A 51 3.93 5.99 30.70
CA THR A 51 4.71 4.89 31.31
C THR A 51 4.32 3.52 30.73
N ASP A 52 3.18 3.44 30.03
CA ASP A 52 2.71 2.21 29.41
C ASP A 52 3.32 2.00 28.02
N PRO A 53 3.86 0.80 27.72
CA PRO A 53 4.51 0.52 26.44
C PRO A 53 3.55 0.66 25.25
N LYS A 54 2.26 0.32 25.43
CA LYS A 54 1.23 0.49 24.39
C LYS A 54 0.99 1.95 24.06
N ALA A 55 0.92 2.81 25.08
CA ALA A 55 0.70 4.25 24.90
C ALA A 55 1.92 4.92 24.23
N ILE A 56 3.15 4.47 24.53
CA ILE A 56 4.35 4.94 23.82
C ILE A 56 4.29 4.55 22.33
N VAL A 57 3.88 3.33 21.99
CA VAL A 57 3.76 2.89 20.59
C VAL A 57 2.70 3.68 19.84
N GLU A 58 1.52 3.91 20.44
CA GLU A 58 0.48 4.73 19.84
C GLU A 58 0.93 6.17 19.62
N GLU A 59 1.63 6.76 20.59
CA GLU A 59 2.17 8.11 20.45
C GLU A 59 3.28 8.18 19.40
N LEU A 60 4.16 7.18 19.36
CA LEU A 60 5.21 7.06 18.35
C LEU A 60 4.62 7.03 16.94
N ALA A 61 3.53 6.29 16.71
CA ALA A 61 2.83 6.27 15.42
C ALA A 61 2.29 7.66 15.03
N LYS A 62 1.76 8.43 15.99
CA LYS A 62 1.29 9.81 15.73
C LYS A 62 2.44 10.74 15.37
N GLN A 63 3.56 10.63 16.09
CA GLN A 63 4.73 11.46 15.85
C GLN A 63 5.41 11.11 14.52
N GLU A 64 5.45 9.83 14.12
CA GLU A 64 5.96 9.40 12.81
C GLU A 64 5.07 9.85 11.65
N PHE A 65 3.74 9.86 11.84
CA PHE A 65 2.81 10.45 10.88
C PHE A 65 3.04 11.97 10.74
N LEU A 66 3.16 12.68 11.85
CA LEU A 66 3.44 14.13 11.85
C LEU A 66 4.79 14.44 11.18
N LEU A 67 5.82 13.66 11.48
CA LEU A 67 7.14 13.78 10.86
C LEU A 67 7.05 13.60 9.34
N SER A 68 6.29 12.60 8.88
CA SER A 68 6.08 12.36 7.44
C SER A 68 5.35 13.53 6.77
N HIS A 69 4.31 14.06 7.43
CA HIS A 69 3.57 15.21 6.95
C HIS A 69 4.43 16.48 6.85
N LEU A 70 5.23 16.78 7.89
CA LEU A 70 6.16 17.92 7.89
C LEU A 70 7.21 17.78 6.78
N HIS A 71 7.72 16.57 6.55
CA HIS A 71 8.63 16.32 5.43
C HIS A 71 7.98 16.62 4.07
N ASP A 72 6.72 16.23 3.86
CA ASP A 72 6.01 16.49 2.61
C ASP A 72 5.73 17.98 2.41
N GLU A 73 5.37 18.70 3.49
CA GLU A 73 5.20 20.15 3.44
C GLU A 73 6.51 20.88 3.12
N ILE A 74 7.62 20.50 3.74
CA ILE A 74 8.94 21.08 3.45
C ILE A 74 9.36 20.78 2.00
N LYS A 75 9.11 19.55 1.51
CA LYS A 75 9.37 19.17 0.11
C LYS A 75 8.48 19.92 -0.89
N SER A 76 7.28 20.35 -0.49
CA SER A 76 6.37 21.12 -1.34
C SER A 76 6.87 22.53 -1.67
N GLY A 77 8.03 22.94 -1.14
CA GLY A 77 8.69 24.21 -1.46
C GLY A 77 8.28 25.36 -0.53
N ILE A 78 7.43 25.10 0.46
CA ILE A 78 7.08 26.07 1.51
C ILE A 78 8.17 25.96 2.60
N SER A 79 9.35 26.52 2.30
CA SER A 79 10.46 26.58 3.25
C SER A 79 10.16 27.64 4.31
N ASP A 80 9.48 27.23 5.37
CA ASP A 80 9.21 28.03 6.56
C ASP A 80 10.17 27.57 7.68
N PRO A 81 11.09 28.43 8.17
CA PRO A 81 12.02 28.09 9.25
C PRO A 81 11.32 27.51 10.49
N GLN A 82 10.08 27.93 10.75
CA GLN A 82 9.28 27.43 11.88
C GLN A 82 8.89 25.95 11.69
N LYS A 83 8.63 25.51 10.45
CA LYS A 83 8.32 24.10 10.15
C LYS A 83 9.55 23.23 10.25
N GLU A 84 10.72 23.75 9.88
CA GLU A 84 11.98 23.04 10.06
C GLU A 84 12.27 22.83 11.56
N GLU A 85 12.11 23.86 12.40
CA GLU A 85 12.24 23.72 13.86
C GLU A 85 11.25 22.68 14.43
N GLN A 86 10.00 22.70 13.98
CA GLN A 86 9.00 21.70 14.36
C GLN A 86 9.40 20.28 13.94
N LEU A 87 9.97 20.11 12.74
CA LEU A 87 10.47 18.81 12.28
C LEU A 87 11.57 18.29 13.22
N TRP A 88 12.52 19.15 13.59
CA TRP A 88 13.58 18.80 14.53
C TRP A 88 13.04 18.40 15.91
N ASP A 89 12.04 19.11 16.41
CA ASP A 89 11.42 18.81 17.71
C ASP A 89 10.63 17.49 17.69
N VAL A 90 9.89 17.23 16.61
CA VAL A 90 9.20 15.95 16.42
C VAL A 90 10.21 14.80 16.32
N GLN A 91 11.32 14.98 15.61
CA GLN A 91 12.37 13.96 15.49
C GLN A 91 13.05 13.67 16.83
N ARG A 92 13.28 14.70 17.66
CA ARG A 92 13.77 14.51 19.04
C ARG A 92 12.76 13.73 19.87
N LEU A 93 11.48 14.06 19.78
CA LEU A 93 10.41 13.37 20.51
C LEU A 93 10.28 11.91 20.09
N VAL A 94 10.32 11.60 18.78
CA VAL A 94 10.38 10.22 18.26
C VAL A 94 11.58 9.47 18.82
N THR A 95 12.74 10.13 18.88
CA THR A 95 13.95 9.54 19.45
C THR A 95 13.79 9.25 20.94
N GLN A 96 13.18 10.17 21.69
CA GLN A 96 12.91 10.00 23.12
C GLN A 96 11.92 8.86 23.37
N LEU A 97 10.81 8.80 22.63
CA LEU A 97 9.83 7.71 22.69
C LEU A 97 10.47 6.36 22.37
N LYS A 98 11.31 6.26 21.34
CA LYS A 98 12.05 5.03 20.99
C LYS A 98 13.00 4.59 22.11
N ARG A 99 13.67 5.53 22.77
CA ARG A 99 14.55 5.25 23.91
C ARG A 99 13.78 4.79 25.15
N GLU A 100 12.68 5.45 25.49
CA GLU A 100 11.81 5.03 26.60
C GLU A 100 11.17 3.67 26.35
N LEU A 101 10.71 3.40 25.12
CA LEU A 101 10.20 2.08 24.74
C LEU A 101 11.27 0.99 24.94
N LYS A 102 12.52 1.27 24.57
CA LYS A 102 13.65 0.36 24.78
C LYS A 102 13.98 0.20 26.27
N ALA A 103 13.85 1.25 27.08
CA ALA A 103 14.07 1.21 28.52
C ALA A 103 12.97 0.42 29.25
N LEU A 104 11.70 0.60 28.87
CA LEU A 104 10.56 -0.14 29.43
C LEU A 104 10.63 -1.62 29.08
N LYS A 105 11.01 -1.97 27.84
CA LYS A 105 11.27 -3.37 27.44
C LYS A 105 12.32 -3.99 28.37
N ARG A 106 13.50 -3.35 28.50
CA ARG A 106 14.58 -3.81 29.39
C ARG A 106 14.16 -3.99 30.85
N ARG A 107 13.23 -3.17 31.37
CA ARG A 107 12.70 -3.31 32.74
C ARG A 107 11.75 -4.50 32.89
N ASN A 108 11.06 -4.89 31.83
CA ASN A 108 10.14 -6.03 31.82
C ASN A 108 10.85 -7.36 31.48
N ASP A 109 12.04 -7.27 30.89
CA ASP A 109 12.82 -8.40 30.40
C ASP A 109 13.54 -9.22 31.50
N SER A 110 13.33 -8.93 32.80
CA SER A 110 13.71 -9.89 33.86
C SER A 110 12.74 -11.08 33.99
N ALA A 111 11.65 -11.09 33.21
CA ALA A 111 10.69 -12.21 33.14
C ALA A 111 10.26 -12.58 31.70
N PHE A 112 10.89 -12.02 30.67
CA PHE A 112 10.67 -12.39 29.27
C PHE A 112 11.96 -12.99 28.70
N VAL A 113 11.98 -14.31 28.63
CA VAL A 113 13.01 -15.08 27.94
C VAL A 113 12.91 -14.75 26.45
N ASP A 114 14.03 -14.28 25.89
CA ASP A 114 14.37 -14.19 24.47
C ASP A 114 13.37 -13.52 23.52
N PHE A 115 13.65 -12.25 23.19
CA PHE A 115 13.47 -11.79 21.81
C PHE A 115 14.66 -10.93 21.36
N ASP A 116 15.88 -11.36 21.70
CA ASP A 116 17.08 -11.00 20.95
C ASP A 116 17.25 -12.01 19.80
N HIS A 117 16.35 -11.95 18.81
CA HIS A 117 16.59 -12.55 17.51
C HIS A 117 16.72 -11.42 16.49
N GLU A 118 17.90 -11.31 15.89
CA GLU A 118 18.13 -10.65 14.61
C GLU A 118 16.90 -10.84 13.70
N PRO A 119 16.37 -9.80 13.03
CA PRO A 119 15.14 -9.91 12.27
C PRO A 119 15.37 -10.83 11.07
N GLY A 120 15.13 -12.13 11.28
CA GLY A 120 15.00 -13.11 10.21
C GLY A 120 13.87 -12.67 9.28
N PRO A 121 13.92 -13.01 7.99
CA PRO A 121 12.90 -12.62 7.03
C PRO A 121 11.51 -13.05 7.53
N CYS A 122 10.71 -12.11 8.01
CA CYS A 122 9.35 -12.41 8.44
C CYS A 122 8.46 -12.61 7.20
N LEU A 123 7.34 -13.30 7.35
CA LEU A 123 6.35 -13.52 6.29
C LEU A 123 6.03 -12.22 5.53
N GLU A 124 5.94 -11.11 6.25
CA GLU A 124 5.67 -9.77 5.69
C GLU A 124 6.76 -9.34 4.69
N MET A 125 8.05 -9.61 4.95
CA MET A 125 9.11 -9.30 4.00
C MET A 125 9.01 -10.09 2.69
N PHE A 126 8.58 -11.36 2.78
CA PHE A 126 8.38 -12.18 1.57
C PHE A 126 7.17 -11.74 0.77
N GLU A 127 6.08 -11.42 1.44
CA GLU A 127 4.88 -10.84 0.81
C GLU A 127 5.21 -9.49 0.17
N GLU A 128 5.96 -8.63 0.85
CA GLU A 128 6.43 -7.33 0.33
C GLU A 128 7.34 -7.52 -0.90
N LYS A 129 8.31 -8.44 -0.84
CA LYS A 129 9.16 -8.74 -2.01
C LYS A 129 8.36 -9.24 -3.20
N HIS A 130 7.37 -10.11 -2.98
CA HIS A 130 6.50 -10.59 -4.06
C HIS A 130 5.62 -9.47 -4.62
N LEU A 131 5.08 -8.61 -3.75
CA LEU A 131 4.26 -7.46 -4.15
C LEU A 131 5.07 -6.47 -4.99
N ILE A 132 6.32 -6.16 -4.61
CA ILE A 132 7.22 -5.31 -5.39
C ILE A 132 7.50 -5.91 -6.77
N ALA A 133 7.77 -7.23 -6.84
CA ALA A 133 8.00 -7.89 -8.12
C ALA A 133 6.79 -7.80 -9.06
N VAL A 134 5.59 -8.07 -8.55
CA VAL A 134 4.33 -7.93 -9.32
C VAL A 134 4.11 -6.46 -9.72
N GLN A 135 4.35 -5.51 -8.82
CA GLN A 135 4.25 -4.09 -9.14
C GLN A 135 5.20 -3.68 -10.27
N MET A 136 6.45 -4.15 -10.25
CA MET A 136 7.43 -3.86 -11.29
C MET A 136 7.02 -4.46 -12.64
N GLU A 137 6.51 -5.70 -12.65
CA GLU A 137 6.00 -6.35 -13.86
C GLU A 137 4.80 -5.58 -14.46
N LEU A 138 3.83 -5.21 -13.63
CA LEU A 138 2.66 -4.46 -14.07
C LEU A 138 3.03 -3.08 -14.62
N ARG A 139 4.00 -2.39 -13.99
CA ARG A 139 4.51 -1.11 -14.49
C ARG A 139 5.16 -1.25 -15.87
N SER A 140 5.97 -2.29 -16.07
CA SER A 140 6.57 -2.57 -17.37
C SER A 140 5.53 -2.85 -18.46
N LYS A 141 4.47 -3.61 -18.13
CA LYS A 141 3.35 -3.85 -19.07
C LYS A 141 2.59 -2.58 -19.41
N ILE A 142 2.31 -1.73 -18.42
CA ILE A 142 1.64 -0.44 -18.66
C ILE A 142 2.50 0.43 -19.57
N GLU A 143 3.81 0.49 -19.36
CA GLU A 143 4.74 1.26 -20.18
C GLU A 143 4.79 0.75 -21.63
N SER A 144 4.81 -0.58 -21.84
CA SER A 144 4.77 -1.14 -23.19
C SER A 144 3.44 -0.87 -23.92
N GLU A 145 2.32 -0.96 -23.22
CA GLU A 145 0.99 -0.66 -23.78
C GLU A 145 0.85 0.84 -24.09
N GLN A 146 1.36 1.71 -23.22
CA GLN A 146 1.43 3.16 -23.48
C GLN A 146 2.25 3.45 -24.75
N GLY A 147 3.41 2.81 -24.91
CA GLY A 147 4.22 2.93 -26.13
C GLY A 147 3.50 2.45 -27.39
N ALA A 148 2.71 1.37 -27.30
CA ALA A 148 1.89 0.90 -28.42
C ALA A 148 0.76 1.89 -28.77
N ILE A 149 0.10 2.46 -27.75
CA ILE A 149 -0.92 3.50 -27.93
C ILE A 149 -0.32 4.73 -28.61
N ASP A 150 0.85 5.21 -28.17
CA ASP A 150 1.52 6.37 -28.77
C ASP A 150 1.92 6.12 -30.23
N GLN A 151 2.35 4.90 -30.57
CA GLN A 151 2.59 4.50 -31.96
C GLN A 151 1.30 4.52 -32.79
N LEU A 152 0.20 3.96 -32.28
CA LEU A 152 -1.09 3.98 -32.96
C LEU A 152 -1.62 5.42 -33.14
N ILE A 153 -1.45 6.29 -32.13
CA ILE A 153 -1.81 7.71 -32.23
C ILE A 153 -0.98 8.40 -33.34
N SER A 154 0.31 8.08 -33.44
CA SER A 154 1.17 8.61 -34.51
C SER A 154 0.72 8.14 -35.89
N GLN A 155 0.42 6.85 -36.05
CA GLN A 155 -0.12 6.29 -37.30
C GLN A 155 -1.46 6.93 -37.68
N ILE A 156 -2.37 7.13 -36.72
CA ILE A 156 -3.66 7.80 -36.94
C ILE A 156 -3.42 9.25 -37.40
N ASN A 157 -2.46 9.96 -36.81
CA ASN A 157 -2.13 11.33 -37.20
C ASN A 157 -1.49 11.42 -38.59
N GLU A 158 -0.68 10.44 -38.98
CA GLU A 158 -0.15 10.31 -40.35
C GLU A 158 -1.28 10.06 -41.36
N LEU A 159 -2.18 9.13 -41.05
CA LEU A 159 -3.35 8.83 -41.90
C LEU A 159 -4.31 10.03 -42.04
N LYS A 160 -4.50 10.82 -40.97
CA LYS A 160 -5.30 12.05 -41.00
C LYS A 160 -4.66 13.18 -41.82
N GLN A 161 -3.33 13.20 -41.95
CA GLN A 161 -2.61 14.22 -42.70
C GLN A 161 -2.53 13.91 -44.21
N CYS A 162 -2.80 12.68 -44.63
CA CYS A 162 -2.92 12.30 -46.04
C CYS A 162 -4.25 12.81 -46.63
N PRO A 163 -4.24 13.74 -47.61
CA PRO A 163 -5.46 14.30 -48.22
C PRO A 163 -6.18 13.34 -49.18
N LEU A 164 -5.88 12.04 -49.17
CA LEU A 164 -6.30 11.10 -50.21
C LEU A 164 -6.91 9.81 -49.61
N SER A 165 -8.23 9.71 -49.76
CA SER A 165 -9.04 8.48 -49.80
C SER A 165 -9.13 7.62 -48.52
N LEU A 166 -9.88 8.08 -47.51
CA LEU A 166 -10.54 7.17 -46.56
C LEU A 166 -11.89 7.70 -46.06
N SER A 167 -12.83 7.91 -46.98
CA SER A 167 -14.25 8.18 -46.67
C SER A 167 -15.16 6.98 -46.95
N VAL A 168 -14.62 5.76 -47.05
CA VAL A 168 -15.36 4.56 -47.50
C VAL A 168 -15.60 3.54 -46.35
N TYR A 169 -15.18 3.82 -45.11
CA TYR A 169 -15.45 2.96 -43.95
C TYR A 169 -16.04 3.68 -42.74
N ALA A 170 -16.35 4.97 -42.86
CA ALA A 170 -17.01 5.75 -41.83
C ALA A 170 -18.53 5.71 -42.06
N ASP A 171 -19.15 4.54 -41.88
CA ASP A 171 -20.61 4.37 -41.67
C ASP A 171 -21.03 2.89 -41.56
N SER A 172 -20.20 2.02 -40.96
CA SER A 172 -20.77 0.82 -40.32
C SER A 172 -21.43 1.28 -39.03
N GLU A 173 -22.66 1.76 -39.18
CA GLU A 173 -23.60 2.08 -38.12
C GLU A 173 -23.39 1.16 -36.93
N THR A 174 -23.16 1.77 -35.78
CA THR A 174 -23.42 1.16 -34.49
C THR A 174 -24.92 0.94 -34.43
N LEU A 175 -25.41 -0.11 -35.11
CA LEU A 175 -26.81 -0.51 -35.03
C LEU A 175 -27.10 -0.73 -33.55
N PRO A 176 -28.13 -0.08 -32.99
CA PRO A 176 -28.54 -0.33 -31.62
C PRO A 176 -28.76 -1.83 -31.46
N LEU A 177 -28.05 -2.44 -30.52
CA LEU A 177 -28.25 -3.84 -30.16
C LEU A 177 -29.74 -4.06 -29.92
N THR A 178 -30.29 -5.16 -30.43
CA THR A 178 -31.67 -5.50 -30.12
C THR A 178 -31.80 -5.70 -28.60
N PRO A 179 -32.95 -5.38 -27.96
CA PRO A 179 -33.13 -5.58 -26.52
C PRO A 179 -32.84 -7.03 -26.06
N ASN A 180 -32.94 -8.00 -26.99
CA ASN A 180 -32.60 -9.39 -26.76
C ASN A 180 -31.08 -9.64 -26.72
N GLU A 181 -30.31 -8.99 -27.61
CA GLU A 181 -28.85 -9.07 -27.61
C GLU A 181 -28.24 -8.37 -26.40
N GLU A 182 -28.75 -7.19 -26.00
CA GLU A 182 -28.30 -6.51 -24.77
C GLU A 182 -28.47 -7.40 -23.54
N LYS A 183 -29.61 -8.08 -23.43
CA LYS A 183 -29.87 -9.01 -22.33
C LYS A 183 -28.94 -10.22 -22.35
N MET A 184 -28.71 -10.80 -23.54
CA MET A 184 -27.78 -11.92 -23.71
C MET A 184 -26.35 -11.55 -23.34
N TRP A 185 -25.88 -10.35 -23.75
CA TRP A 185 -24.56 -9.85 -23.36
C TRP A 185 -24.47 -9.52 -21.87
N ALA A 186 -25.55 -9.01 -21.25
CA ALA A 186 -25.60 -8.77 -19.81
C ALA A 186 -25.51 -10.08 -19.00
N GLU A 187 -26.27 -11.11 -19.38
CA GLU A 187 -26.20 -12.44 -18.78
C GLU A 187 -24.81 -13.06 -18.98
N LYS A 188 -24.22 -12.92 -20.18
CA LYS A 188 -22.88 -13.44 -20.46
C LYS A 188 -21.79 -12.73 -19.65
N TYR A 189 -21.90 -11.41 -19.51
CA TYR A 189 -20.99 -10.62 -18.69
C TYR A 189 -21.09 -11.02 -17.22
N GLU A 190 -22.31 -11.21 -16.70
CA GLU A 190 -22.54 -11.67 -15.33
C GLU A 190 -21.96 -13.08 -15.09
N GLU A 191 -22.14 -14.01 -16.03
CA GLU A 191 -21.53 -15.34 -15.97
C GLU A 191 -20.00 -15.26 -15.91
N LEU A 192 -19.39 -14.42 -16.75
CA LEU A 192 -17.94 -14.23 -16.79
C LEU A 192 -17.41 -13.58 -15.50
N GLU A 193 -18.12 -12.61 -14.93
CA GLU A 193 -17.77 -11.99 -13.66
C GLU A 193 -17.84 -13.01 -12.50
N ASN A 194 -18.87 -13.87 -12.48
CA ASN A 194 -18.99 -14.95 -11.50
C ASN A 194 -17.85 -15.98 -11.63
N GLN A 195 -17.47 -16.35 -12.86
CA GLN A 195 -16.33 -17.21 -13.11
C GLN A 195 -15.02 -16.56 -12.65
N LYS A 196 -14.81 -15.27 -12.96
CA LYS A 196 -13.65 -14.49 -12.49
C LYS A 196 -13.57 -14.49 -10.97
N HIS A 197 -14.69 -14.24 -10.29
CA HIS A 197 -14.74 -14.22 -8.83
C HIS A 197 -14.38 -15.60 -8.24
N THR A 198 -14.97 -16.66 -8.78
CA THR A 198 -14.69 -18.05 -8.36
C THR A 198 -13.21 -18.42 -8.52
N LEU A 199 -12.61 -18.08 -9.66
CA LEU A 199 -11.18 -18.32 -9.89
C LEU A 199 -10.30 -17.52 -8.94
N THR A 200 -10.67 -16.27 -8.66
CA THR A 200 -9.94 -15.40 -7.72
C THR A 200 -9.94 -15.99 -6.31
N GLU A 201 -11.10 -16.43 -5.81
CA GLU A 201 -11.21 -17.11 -4.51
C GLU A 201 -10.39 -18.40 -4.45
N ARG A 202 -10.38 -19.19 -5.55
CA ARG A 202 -9.55 -20.39 -5.64
C ARG A 202 -8.06 -20.07 -5.58
N ILE A 203 -7.60 -19.05 -6.30
CA ILE A 203 -6.20 -18.59 -6.27
C ILE A 203 -5.83 -18.14 -4.85
N ILE A 204 -6.68 -17.35 -4.18
CA ILE A 204 -6.42 -16.90 -2.80
C ILE A 204 -6.33 -18.09 -1.84
N SER A 205 -7.27 -19.04 -1.92
CA SER A 205 -7.26 -20.26 -1.12
C SER A 205 -5.98 -21.07 -1.33
N GLU A 206 -5.57 -21.31 -2.58
CA GLU A 206 -4.34 -22.04 -2.89
C GLU A 206 -3.08 -21.30 -2.42
N ARG A 207 -3.03 -19.97 -2.58
CA ARG A 207 -1.92 -19.15 -2.07
C ARG A 207 -1.78 -19.30 -0.55
N ARG A 208 -2.89 -19.26 0.20
CA ARG A 208 -2.87 -19.47 1.66
C ARG A 208 -2.31 -20.85 2.04
N LYS A 209 -2.69 -21.90 1.31
CA LYS A 209 -2.14 -23.26 1.52
C LYS A 209 -0.64 -23.31 1.24
N CYS A 210 -0.19 -22.74 0.12
CA CYS A 210 1.23 -22.68 -0.23
C CYS A 210 2.04 -21.95 0.85
N VAL A 211 1.57 -20.81 1.34
CA VAL A 211 2.22 -20.04 2.41
C VAL A 211 2.32 -20.87 3.69
N SER A 212 1.22 -21.53 4.09
CA SER A 212 1.22 -22.43 5.26
C SER A 212 2.23 -23.58 5.13
N LEU A 213 2.34 -24.20 3.95
CA LEU A 213 3.29 -25.28 3.70
C LEU A 213 4.74 -24.79 3.72
N LEU A 214 5.02 -23.63 3.11
CA LEU A 214 6.35 -23.01 3.13
C LEU A 214 6.79 -22.73 4.57
N ALA A 215 5.92 -22.16 5.40
CA ALA A 215 6.19 -21.92 6.81
C ALA A 215 6.50 -23.24 7.56
N GLN A 216 5.75 -24.32 7.29
CA GLN A 216 6.01 -25.62 7.89
C GLN A 216 7.37 -26.21 7.46
N MET A 217 7.71 -26.12 6.16
CA MET A 217 9.00 -26.59 5.64
C MET A 217 10.17 -25.84 6.27
N GLU A 218 10.05 -24.53 6.43
CA GLU A 218 11.08 -23.70 7.05
C GLU A 218 11.25 -24.00 8.55
N MET A 219 10.14 -24.14 9.29
CA MET A 219 10.17 -24.55 10.71
C MET A 219 10.84 -25.91 10.91
N LEU A 220 10.57 -26.88 10.03
CA LEU A 220 11.25 -28.18 10.04
C LEU A 220 12.73 -28.08 9.67
N SER A 221 13.08 -27.19 8.73
CA SER A 221 14.47 -26.93 8.34
C SER A 221 15.27 -26.33 9.51
N LEU A 222 14.73 -25.31 10.18
CA LEU A 222 15.32 -24.70 11.37
C LEU A 222 15.45 -25.69 12.53
N ALA A 223 14.41 -26.49 12.78
CA ALA A 223 14.47 -27.54 13.80
C ALA A 223 15.57 -28.59 13.50
N ASN A 224 15.77 -28.94 12.23
CA ASN A 224 16.83 -29.86 11.81
C ASN A 224 18.23 -29.24 11.89
N GLN A 225 18.38 -27.95 11.56
CA GLN A 225 19.65 -27.23 11.76
C GLN A 225 20.01 -27.13 13.24
N ASN A 226 19.05 -26.78 14.10
CA ASN A 226 19.26 -26.69 15.55
C ASN A 226 19.63 -28.05 16.15
N ARG A 227 19.02 -29.15 15.69
CA ARG A 227 19.44 -30.50 16.11
C ARG A 227 20.87 -30.78 15.70
N LYS A 228 21.25 -30.52 14.43
CA LYS A 228 22.63 -30.73 13.97
C LYS A 228 23.63 -29.91 14.79
N SER A 229 23.37 -28.63 15.02
CA SER A 229 24.21 -27.75 15.84
C SER A 229 24.30 -28.20 17.30
N SER A 230 23.19 -28.68 17.88
CA SER A 230 23.17 -29.24 19.24
C SER A 230 24.00 -30.53 19.34
N THR A 231 24.04 -31.37 18.30
CA THR A 231 24.89 -32.57 18.28
C THR A 231 26.38 -32.23 18.23
N TYR A 232 26.77 -31.12 17.61
CA TYR A 232 28.17 -30.67 17.59
C TYR A 232 28.65 -30.07 18.93
N ILE A 233 27.75 -29.52 19.75
CA ILE A 233 28.11 -29.01 21.08
C ILE A 233 28.17 -30.12 22.13
N GLY A 234 27.36 -31.19 22.01
CA GLY A 234 27.39 -32.34 22.91
C GLY A 234 28.59 -33.27 22.76
N GLY A 235 29.40 -33.12 21.71
CA GLY A 235 30.56 -33.97 21.41
C GLY A 235 31.90 -33.48 21.95
N LEU A 236 31.95 -32.35 22.66
CA LEU A 236 33.18 -31.70 23.13
C LEU A 236 33.45 -31.84 24.63
N GLN A 237 32.77 -32.75 25.32
CA GLN A 237 33.03 -33.09 26.72
C GLN A 237 33.53 -34.54 26.85
N TYR A 238 34.78 -34.82 26.48
CA TYR A 238 35.58 -35.95 27.00
C TYR A 238 37.06 -35.67 26.81
#